data_AF-A0A5J6L4M7-F1
#
_entry.id   AF-A0A5J6L4M7-F1
#
_cell.length_a   1.000
_cell.length_b   1.000
_cell.length_c   1.000
_cell.angle_alpha   90.00
_cell.angle_beta   90.00
_cell.angle_gamma   90.00
#
_symmetry.space_group_name_H-M   'P 1'
#
loop_
_entity.id
_entity.type
_entity.pdbx_description
1 polymer ?
#
loop_
_entity_poly.entity_id
_entity_poly.type
_entity_poly.pdbx_seq_one_letter_code
_entity_poly.pdbx_strand_id
1 'polypeptide(L)'
;MDRHLRHPSRPARWGGAGLVPVQSSSAAEVEVWTGWIEDEAEIWEALIAIPIERGDAVQLRSVPVYAYGLNYGDAVECVASAEGPLVISHVTSVGGQATFRIWLGSDADPSAWRRIAEAYAKRGCIIDMSTMSLIALSCAAEDAEPIRHLLNEDATRTASPGSRHTDGLTSQRHDSPLQGRHVQPPSGATRHRARAGDNVGKVRANSMDDARPNAAEVRSKRGPEAALAIVIGGVLALAFGWSALGLVRDTLHFNCSWGIGGEWGPDGTWVCADGIGYLGVAVVLGGMSALIIVAGLLVATAAPSRGRSVVFLVLAAIPIGWIGWWTYYAATLYSGPRPAGETGLGLWASTVLPSIILCTVSLIVGAARPLMMRRWSFVALWCGVGLLLIATVLQLGIGIATFVSAGMLAAAGVGRAPAR
;
A
#
# COMPACT_ATOMS: atom_id res chain seq x y z
N MET A 1 21.39 -1.99 5.35
CA MET A 1 22.81 -1.73 4.98
C MET A 1 22.76 -0.92 3.72
N ASP A 2 23.38 0.25 3.73
CA ASP A 2 23.17 1.22 2.67
C ASP A 2 24.12 0.94 1.51
N ARG A 3 23.58 0.93 0.29
CA ARG A 3 24.34 0.58 -0.92
C ARG A 3 24.64 1.83 -1.72
N HIS A 4 25.92 2.18 -1.79
CA HIS A 4 26.39 3.36 -2.52
C HIS A 4 26.98 2.97 -3.88
N LEU A 5 26.42 3.50 -4.95
CA LEU A 5 26.76 3.22 -6.34
C LEU A 5 27.36 4.49 -6.95
N ARG A 6 28.61 4.41 -7.41
CA ARG A 6 29.28 5.48 -8.15
C ARG A 6 29.54 5.07 -9.58
N HIS A 7 29.37 5.99 -10.52
CA HIS A 7 29.66 5.72 -11.92
C HIS A 7 31.17 5.87 -12.17
N PRO A 8 31.87 4.82 -12.64
CA PRO A 8 33.28 4.93 -12.96
C PRO A 8 33.52 5.64 -14.31
N SER A 9 32.47 5.82 -15.12
CA SER A 9 32.58 6.28 -16.50
C SER A 9 32.07 7.71 -16.68
N ARG A 10 32.60 8.39 -17.69
CA ARG A 10 32.08 9.67 -18.17
C ARG A 10 31.18 9.41 -19.37
N PRO A 11 30.05 10.13 -19.51
CA PRO A 11 29.21 9.96 -20.67
C PRO A 11 29.94 10.23 -21.97
N ALA A 12 29.59 9.46 -22.99
CA ALA A 12 30.20 9.51 -24.31
C ALA A 12 29.15 9.68 -25.41
N ARG A 13 29.56 10.28 -26.52
CA ARG A 13 28.76 10.42 -27.74
C ARG A 13 29.52 9.87 -28.94
N TRP A 14 28.85 9.70 -30.07
CA TRP A 14 29.53 9.30 -31.30
C TRP A 14 30.38 10.45 -31.88
N GLY A 15 31.68 10.21 -32.06
CA GLY A 15 32.64 11.16 -32.65
C GLY A 15 32.99 10.87 -34.11
N GLY A 16 32.19 10.09 -34.83
CA GLY A 16 32.43 9.71 -36.22
C GLY A 16 33.20 8.40 -36.39
N ALA A 17 34.29 8.20 -35.62
CA ALA A 17 35.10 6.99 -35.66
C ALA A 17 34.92 6.07 -34.44
N GLY A 18 34.27 6.56 -33.38
CA GLY A 18 34.12 5.84 -32.11
C GLY A 18 33.39 6.68 -31.06
N LEU A 19 33.25 6.12 -29.86
CA LEU A 19 32.75 6.85 -28.71
C LEU A 19 33.80 7.84 -28.22
N VAL A 20 33.40 9.10 -28.02
CA VAL A 20 34.22 10.16 -27.45
C VAL A 20 33.52 10.74 -26.23
N PRO A 21 34.24 11.07 -25.14
CA PRO A 21 33.63 11.70 -23.97
C PRO A 21 32.87 12.98 -24.37
N VAL A 22 31.70 13.20 -23.77
CA VAL A 22 31.00 14.47 -23.88
C VAL A 22 31.89 15.51 -23.18
N GLN A 23 32.30 16.56 -23.91
CA GLN A 23 33.22 17.56 -23.37
C GLN A 23 32.60 18.21 -22.13
N SER A 24 33.31 18.13 -21.01
CA SER A 24 33.03 18.92 -19.83
C SER A 24 33.24 20.40 -20.18
N SER A 25 32.29 21.26 -19.84
CA SER A 25 32.49 22.70 -19.89
C SER A 25 33.70 23.08 -19.03
N SER A 26 34.19 24.32 -19.13
CA SER A 26 35.25 24.82 -18.24
C SER A 26 34.82 24.92 -16.77
N ALA A 27 33.56 24.64 -16.45
CA ALA A 27 33.05 24.63 -15.08
C ALA A 27 33.55 23.40 -14.32
N ALA A 28 33.84 23.58 -13.04
CA ALA A 28 34.21 22.47 -12.16
C ALA A 28 33.02 21.51 -12.00
N GLU A 29 33.26 20.23 -12.28
CA GLU A 29 32.30 19.15 -12.02
C GLU A 29 32.11 18.99 -10.51
N VAL A 30 30.86 18.72 -10.10
CA VAL A 30 30.49 18.40 -8.72
C VAL A 30 29.79 17.04 -8.70
N GLU A 31 29.98 16.29 -7.60
CA GLU A 31 29.28 15.04 -7.34
C GLU A 31 28.00 15.34 -6.55
N VAL A 32 26.86 14.86 -7.04
CA VAL A 32 25.57 14.92 -6.36
C VAL A 32 24.97 13.54 -6.22
N TRP A 33 24.20 13.33 -5.16
CA TRP A 33 23.68 12.03 -4.77
C TRP A 33 22.16 12.01 -4.83
N THR A 34 21.59 10.88 -5.21
CA THR A 34 20.15 10.63 -5.12
C THR A 34 19.93 9.28 -4.47
N GLY A 35 18.92 9.19 -3.61
CA GLY A 35 18.63 8.02 -2.80
C GLY A 35 17.20 7.52 -3.00
N TRP A 36 17.00 6.21 -2.95
CA TRP A 36 15.68 5.57 -2.88
C TRP A 36 15.74 4.33 -1.98
N ILE A 37 14.55 3.84 -1.62
CA ILE A 37 14.42 2.63 -0.81
C ILE A 37 14.00 1.47 -1.71
N GLU A 38 14.73 0.37 -1.65
CA GLU A 38 14.44 -0.88 -2.35
C GLU A 38 14.68 -2.05 -1.39
N ASP A 39 13.70 -2.95 -1.22
CA ASP A 39 13.76 -4.11 -0.32
C ASP A 39 14.28 -3.79 1.10
N GLU A 40 13.77 -2.70 1.69
CA GLU A 40 14.18 -2.17 3.00
C GLU A 40 15.64 -1.66 3.09
N ALA A 41 16.36 -1.62 1.97
CA ALA A 41 17.70 -1.06 1.87
C ALA A 41 17.65 0.33 1.22
N GLU A 42 18.43 1.27 1.76
CA GLU A 42 18.65 2.56 1.13
C GLU A 42 19.75 2.39 0.06
N ILE A 43 19.42 2.78 -1.17
CA ILE A 43 20.34 2.74 -2.31
C ILE A 43 20.60 4.17 -2.74
N TRP A 44 21.86 4.47 -2.97
CA TRP A 44 22.38 5.79 -3.32
C TRP A 44 23.14 5.72 -4.63
N GLU A 45 22.85 6.62 -5.56
CA GLU A 45 23.57 6.78 -6.82
C GLU A 45 24.25 8.15 -6.88
N ALA A 46 25.56 8.15 -7.15
CA ALA A 46 26.34 9.36 -7.37
C ALA A 46 26.34 9.74 -8.85
N LEU A 47 26.01 10.99 -9.13
CA LEU A 47 25.93 11.58 -10.46
C LEU A 47 26.89 12.78 -10.55
N ILE A 48 27.53 12.93 -11.70
CA ILE A 48 28.31 14.12 -12.04
C ILE A 48 27.34 15.20 -12.51
N ALA A 49 27.50 16.41 -11.97
CA ALA A 49 26.77 17.60 -12.37
C ALA A 49 27.72 18.80 -12.53
N ILE A 50 27.24 19.89 -13.10
CA ILE A 50 27.94 21.17 -13.14
C ILE A 50 27.09 22.27 -12.50
N PRO A 51 27.68 23.21 -11.74
CA PRO A 51 26.93 24.35 -11.21
C PRO A 51 26.32 25.19 -12.33
N ILE A 52 25.11 25.69 -12.11
CA ILE A 52 24.47 26.69 -12.98
C ILE A 52 24.85 28.08 -12.43
N GLU A 53 25.34 29.00 -13.28
CA GLU A 53 25.95 30.29 -12.87
C GLU A 53 25.10 31.19 -11.94
N ARG A 54 23.80 30.93 -11.78
CA ARG A 54 22.87 31.76 -11.00
C ARG A 54 21.92 30.93 -10.12
N GLY A 55 22.45 30.09 -9.24
CA GLY A 55 21.66 29.49 -8.16
C GLY A 55 22.35 28.34 -7.44
N ASP A 56 21.63 27.76 -6.48
CA ASP A 56 22.02 26.52 -5.78
C ASP A 56 21.70 25.25 -6.59
N ALA A 57 21.30 25.43 -7.86
CA ALA A 57 20.99 24.36 -8.77
C ALA A 57 22.23 23.92 -9.57
N VAL A 58 22.28 22.61 -9.85
CA VAL A 58 23.29 22.00 -10.71
C VAL A 58 22.61 21.36 -11.91
N GLN A 59 23.31 21.28 -13.04
CA GLN A 59 22.85 20.56 -14.21
C GLN A 59 23.49 19.18 -14.26
N LEU A 60 22.69 18.13 -14.33
CA LEU A 60 23.17 16.75 -14.44
C LEU A 60 23.94 16.53 -15.73
N ARG A 61 25.13 15.94 -15.59
CA ARG A 61 26.05 15.59 -16.69
C ARG A 61 26.38 14.11 -16.74
N SER A 62 25.73 13.29 -15.93
CA SER A 62 25.72 11.82 -16.02
C SER A 62 24.38 11.33 -16.54
N VAL A 63 24.33 10.13 -17.11
CA VAL A 63 23.06 9.48 -17.42
C VAL A 63 22.73 8.57 -16.23
N PRO A 64 21.61 8.79 -15.51
CA PRO A 64 21.25 7.95 -14.36
C PRO A 64 21.06 6.50 -14.76
N VAL A 65 21.77 5.59 -14.11
CA VAL A 65 21.71 4.15 -14.39
C VAL A 65 20.68 3.48 -13.50
N TYR A 66 20.50 3.94 -12.27
CA TYR A 66 19.59 3.32 -11.30
C TYR A 66 18.46 4.24 -10.86
N ALA A 67 18.73 5.52 -10.61
CA ALA A 67 17.73 6.46 -10.13
C ALA A 67 16.72 6.81 -11.22
N TYR A 68 15.43 6.76 -10.87
CA TYR A 68 14.32 7.12 -11.74
C TYR A 68 13.94 8.60 -11.59
N GLY A 69 13.30 9.16 -12.62
CA GLY A 69 12.83 10.55 -12.60
C GLY A 69 13.92 11.60 -12.85
N LEU A 70 15.14 11.18 -13.14
CA LEU A 70 16.27 12.04 -13.49
C LEU A 70 16.77 11.70 -14.90
N ASN A 71 17.24 12.71 -15.63
CA ASN A 71 17.81 12.59 -16.96
C ASN A 71 19.07 13.45 -17.11
N TYR A 72 19.89 13.10 -18.10
CA TYR A 72 21.01 13.95 -18.51
C TYR A 72 20.51 15.34 -18.90
N GLY A 73 21.16 16.39 -18.40
CA GLY A 73 20.82 17.77 -18.69
C GLY A 73 19.73 18.39 -17.80
N ASP A 74 19.07 17.61 -16.94
CA ASP A 74 18.14 18.14 -15.94
C ASP A 74 18.86 19.12 -15.02
N ALA A 75 18.20 20.23 -14.68
CA ALA A 75 18.60 21.11 -13.60
C ALA A 75 17.94 20.64 -12.30
N VAL A 76 18.74 20.47 -11.25
CA VAL A 76 18.30 19.96 -9.96
C VAL A 76 18.80 20.86 -8.84
N GLU A 77 17.96 21.06 -7.81
CA GLU A 77 18.41 21.65 -6.56
C GLU A 77 19.00 20.59 -5.65
N CYS A 78 20.01 20.99 -4.87
CA CYS A 78 20.68 20.10 -3.94
C CYS A 78 20.72 20.70 -2.54
N VAL A 79 20.71 19.81 -1.54
CA VAL A 79 20.94 20.16 -0.14
C VAL A 79 22.22 19.49 0.34
N ALA A 80 23.01 20.19 1.15
CA ALA A 80 24.15 19.58 1.81
C ALA A 80 23.64 18.56 2.84
N SER A 81 24.07 17.31 2.72
CA SER A 81 23.82 16.31 3.75
C SER A 81 24.68 16.58 5.00
N ALA A 82 24.26 16.02 6.14
CA ALA A 82 25.06 16.07 7.37
C ALA A 82 26.43 15.39 7.23
N GLU A 83 26.57 14.50 6.26
CA GLU A 83 27.79 13.73 5.99
C GLU A 83 28.73 14.46 5.00
N GLY A 84 28.29 15.58 4.42
CA GLY A 84 29.07 16.41 3.50
C GLY A 84 28.61 16.41 2.04
N PRO A 85 28.27 15.27 1.41
CA PRO A 85 27.82 15.25 0.01
C PRO A 85 26.56 16.06 -0.26
N LEU A 86 26.44 16.57 -1.49
CA LEU A 86 25.22 17.20 -1.99
C LEU A 86 24.19 16.12 -2.36
N VAL A 87 22.95 16.26 -1.88
CA VAL A 87 21.84 15.36 -2.17
C VAL A 87 20.78 16.10 -2.99
N ILE A 88 20.36 15.51 -4.09
CA ILE A 88 19.30 16.03 -4.96
C ILE A 88 18.00 16.08 -4.18
N SER A 89 17.38 17.26 -4.10
CA SER A 89 16.09 17.44 -3.44
C SER A 89 14.94 17.37 -4.43
N HIS A 90 15.06 18.02 -5.58
CA HIS A 90 14.07 17.99 -6.66
C HIS A 90 14.64 18.50 -7.99
N VAL A 91 13.94 18.16 -9.08
CA VAL A 91 14.21 18.67 -10.44
C VAL A 91 13.56 20.05 -10.59
N THR A 92 14.34 21.06 -10.95
CA THR A 92 13.85 22.43 -11.19
C THR A 92 13.55 22.69 -12.66
N SER A 93 14.27 22.03 -13.58
CA SER A 93 13.98 22.08 -15.02
C SER A 93 14.39 20.78 -15.69
N VAL A 94 13.54 20.30 -16.59
CA VAL A 94 13.83 19.12 -17.42
C VAL A 94 14.84 19.46 -18.53
N GLY A 95 15.75 18.54 -18.82
CA GLY A 95 16.83 18.68 -19.80
C GLY A 95 16.44 18.28 -21.23
N GLY A 96 15.19 17.86 -21.47
CA GLY A 96 14.71 17.45 -22.80
C GLY A 96 15.31 16.12 -23.28
N GLN A 97 15.75 15.26 -22.35
CA GLN A 97 16.30 13.94 -22.63
C GLN A 97 15.42 12.85 -22.02
N ALA A 98 15.46 11.66 -22.62
CA ALA A 98 14.88 10.43 -22.09
C ALA A 98 15.99 9.42 -21.79
N THR A 99 15.89 8.78 -20.63
CA THR A 99 16.87 7.79 -20.15
C THR A 99 16.38 6.36 -20.37
N PHE A 100 17.23 5.53 -20.96
CA PHE A 100 17.01 4.08 -21.16
C PHE A 100 18.09 3.29 -20.45
N ARG A 101 17.74 2.12 -19.91
CA ARG A 101 18.66 1.22 -19.21
C ARG A 101 18.67 -0.11 -19.93
N ILE A 102 19.87 -0.62 -20.21
CA ILE A 102 20.03 -1.87 -20.95
C ILE A 102 20.84 -2.82 -20.09
N TRP A 103 20.18 -3.89 -19.67
CA TRP A 103 20.82 -5.03 -19.03
C TRP A 103 21.16 -6.09 -20.08
N LEU A 104 22.43 -6.44 -20.19
CA LEU A 104 22.94 -7.40 -21.17
C LEU A 104 23.01 -8.82 -20.63
N GLY A 105 22.74 -9.02 -19.34
CA GLY A 105 22.94 -10.29 -18.66
C GLY A 105 24.31 -10.39 -17.99
N SER A 106 24.42 -11.27 -16.99
CA SER A 106 25.66 -11.50 -16.24
C SER A 106 26.75 -12.18 -17.08
N ASP A 107 26.35 -12.95 -18.08
CA ASP A 107 27.23 -13.73 -18.96
C ASP A 107 27.39 -13.11 -20.35
N ALA A 108 27.09 -11.81 -20.48
CA ALA A 108 27.21 -11.11 -21.75
C ALA A 108 28.65 -11.15 -22.27
N ASP A 109 28.79 -11.34 -23.58
CA ASP A 109 30.07 -11.12 -24.28
C ASP A 109 30.61 -9.72 -23.90
N PRO A 110 31.84 -9.60 -23.37
CA PRO A 110 32.43 -8.32 -22.97
C PRO A 110 32.51 -7.26 -24.08
N SER A 111 32.34 -7.65 -25.34
CA SER A 111 32.27 -6.73 -26.48
C SER A 111 30.84 -6.35 -26.90
N ALA A 112 29.81 -6.99 -26.34
CA ALA A 112 28.41 -6.73 -26.67
C ALA A 112 27.98 -5.32 -26.27
N TRP A 113 28.38 -4.85 -25.09
CA TRP A 113 28.04 -3.49 -24.63
C TRP A 113 28.55 -2.45 -25.61
N ARG A 114 29.76 -2.62 -26.16
CA ARG A 114 30.36 -1.65 -27.09
C ARG A 114 29.57 -1.61 -28.39
N ARG A 115 29.19 -2.76 -28.95
CA ARG A 115 28.38 -2.80 -30.18
C ARG A 115 27.05 -2.07 -30.00
N ILE A 116 26.37 -2.29 -28.88
CA ILE A 116 25.10 -1.64 -28.57
C ILE A 116 25.32 -0.14 -28.33
N ALA A 117 26.27 0.23 -27.49
CA ALA A 117 26.62 1.62 -27.21
C ALA A 117 26.92 2.41 -28.49
N GLU A 118 27.75 1.88 -29.39
CA GLU A 118 28.06 2.53 -30.67
C GLU A 118 26.84 2.63 -31.59
N ALA A 119 25.98 1.61 -31.63
CA ALA A 119 24.79 1.62 -32.46
C ALA A 119 23.81 2.72 -32.05
N TYR A 120 23.58 2.91 -30.76
CA TYR A 120 22.69 3.96 -30.24
C TYR A 120 23.37 5.34 -30.22
N ALA A 121 24.69 5.41 -30.00
CA ALA A 121 25.41 6.68 -30.10
C ALA A 121 25.39 7.25 -31.52
N LYS A 122 25.47 6.40 -32.55
CA LYS A 122 25.33 6.81 -33.97
C LYS A 122 23.96 7.41 -34.28
N ARG A 123 22.94 7.11 -33.46
CA ARG A 123 21.58 7.65 -33.56
C ARG A 123 21.39 8.91 -32.73
N GLY A 124 22.46 9.47 -32.15
CA GLY A 124 22.41 10.71 -31.38
C GLY A 124 22.30 10.53 -29.87
N CYS A 125 22.24 9.30 -29.36
CA CYS A 125 22.19 9.07 -27.92
C CYS A 125 23.57 9.30 -27.26
N ILE A 126 23.54 9.80 -26.03
CA ILE A 126 24.64 9.82 -25.08
C ILE A 126 24.66 8.47 -24.35
N ILE A 127 25.85 7.93 -24.09
CA ILE A 127 26.06 6.63 -23.45
C ILE A 127 26.78 6.85 -22.13
N ASP A 128 26.30 6.23 -21.06
CA ASP A 128 27.01 6.12 -19.78
C ASP A 128 27.08 4.65 -19.37
N MET A 129 28.27 4.15 -19.06
CA MET A 129 28.51 2.74 -18.75
C MET A 129 28.77 2.58 -17.26
N SER A 130 27.87 1.90 -16.56
CA SER A 130 28.09 1.54 -15.14
C SER A 130 28.97 0.30 -15.03
N THR A 131 28.61 -0.75 -15.77
CA THR A 131 29.34 -2.02 -15.84
C THR A 131 29.34 -2.55 -17.28
N MET A 132 30.09 -3.62 -17.55
CA MET A 132 30.04 -4.29 -18.86
C MET A 132 28.68 -4.93 -19.18
N SER A 133 27.82 -5.10 -18.19
CA SER A 133 26.50 -5.71 -18.33
C SER A 133 25.35 -4.71 -18.17
N LEU A 134 25.62 -3.48 -17.71
CA LEU A 134 24.63 -2.44 -17.51
C LEU A 134 25.10 -1.11 -18.09
N ILE A 135 24.40 -0.66 -19.12
CA ILE A 135 24.61 0.64 -19.78
C ILE A 135 23.34 1.48 -19.71
N ALA A 136 23.51 2.78 -19.58
CA ALA A 136 22.44 3.77 -19.69
C ALA A 136 22.62 4.59 -20.97
N LEU A 137 21.50 4.87 -21.63
CA LEU A 137 21.41 5.74 -22.79
C LEU A 137 20.61 6.97 -22.43
N SER A 138 21.04 8.13 -22.89
CA SER A 138 20.23 9.35 -22.90
C SER A 138 20.05 9.79 -24.34
N CYS A 139 18.80 9.84 -24.79
CA CYS A 139 18.45 10.27 -26.14
C CYS A 139 17.52 11.47 -26.05
N ALA A 140 17.44 12.29 -27.12
CA ALA A 140 16.50 13.41 -27.15
C ALA A 140 15.08 12.91 -26.87
N ALA A 141 14.31 13.65 -26.08
CA ALA A 141 12.97 13.23 -25.67
C ALA A 141 12.03 13.02 -26.87
N GLU A 142 12.22 13.79 -27.95
CA GLU A 142 11.49 13.64 -29.22
C GLU A 142 11.78 12.32 -29.95
N ASP A 143 12.95 11.72 -29.71
CA ASP A 143 13.36 10.42 -30.28
C ASP A 143 13.05 9.23 -29.37
N ALA A 144 12.44 9.46 -28.20
CA ALA A 144 12.27 8.43 -27.18
C ALA A 144 11.47 7.22 -27.69
N GLU A 145 10.39 7.45 -28.43
CA GLU A 145 9.53 6.37 -28.92
C GLU A 145 10.19 5.50 -30.00
N PRO A 146 10.81 6.08 -31.05
CA PRO A 146 11.63 5.30 -31.98
C PRO A 146 12.72 4.48 -31.31
N ILE A 147 13.45 5.06 -30.34
CA ILE A 147 14.51 4.36 -29.61
C ILE A 147 13.95 3.20 -28.79
N ARG A 148 12.82 3.40 -28.10
CA ARG A 148 12.14 2.34 -27.34
C ARG A 148 11.76 1.15 -28.23
N HIS A 149 11.19 1.43 -29.41
CA HIS A 149 10.84 0.38 -30.37
C HIS A 149 12.05 -0.45 -30.79
N LEU A 150 13.17 0.21 -31.10
CA LEU A 150 14.40 -0.45 -31.51
C LEU A 150 15.01 -1.31 -30.39
N LEU A 151 15.00 -0.81 -29.16
CA LEU A 151 15.47 -1.57 -28.00
C LEU A 151 14.65 -2.84 -27.80
N ASN A 152 13.32 -2.77 -27.98
CA ASN A 152 12.44 -3.93 -27.91
C ASN A 152 12.72 -4.94 -29.03
N GLU A 153 12.97 -4.48 -30.26
CA GLU A 153 13.41 -5.36 -31.35
C GLU A 153 14.74 -6.06 -31.05
N ASP A 154 15.72 -5.32 -30.52
CA ASP A 154 17.04 -5.87 -30.20
C ASP A 154 16.97 -6.87 -29.03
N ALA A 155 16.12 -6.59 -28.03
CA ALA A 155 15.85 -7.51 -26.92
C ALA A 155 15.21 -8.82 -27.40
N THR A 156 14.26 -8.77 -28.34
CA THR A 156 13.61 -9.98 -28.88
C THR A 156 14.54 -10.80 -29.78
N ARG A 157 15.41 -10.15 -30.55
CA ARG A 157 16.46 -10.84 -31.34
C ARG A 157 17.46 -11.56 -30.45
N THR A 158 17.86 -10.95 -29.34
CA THR A 158 18.84 -11.55 -28.41
C THR A 158 18.23 -12.65 -27.54
N ALA A 159 16.93 -12.57 -27.23
CA ALA A 159 16.22 -13.59 -26.44
C ALA A 159 15.88 -14.87 -27.21
N SER A 160 15.94 -14.87 -28.55
CA SER A 160 15.61 -16.05 -29.38
C SER A 160 16.69 -17.14 -29.27
N PRO A 161 16.41 -18.33 -28.68
CA PRO A 161 17.43 -19.34 -28.36
C PRO A 161 18.04 -20.09 -29.55
N GLY A 162 17.80 -19.64 -30.79
CA GLY A 162 17.94 -20.44 -32.01
C GLY A 162 19.15 -20.16 -32.90
N SER A 163 19.96 -19.13 -32.67
CA SER A 163 21.11 -18.83 -33.55
C SER A 163 22.47 -19.31 -33.01
N ARG A 164 22.47 -20.43 -32.27
CA ARG A 164 23.69 -21.22 -32.13
C ARG A 164 24.02 -21.81 -33.49
N HIS A 165 25.06 -21.28 -34.13
CA HIS A 165 25.80 -21.93 -35.21
C HIS A 165 25.88 -23.44 -34.91
N THR A 166 25.16 -24.23 -35.69
CA THR A 166 25.31 -25.68 -35.78
C THR A 166 25.81 -25.97 -37.17
N ASP A 167 27.13 -25.88 -37.32
CA ASP A 167 27.82 -26.84 -38.17
C ASP A 167 27.62 -28.22 -37.54
N GLY A 168 27.17 -29.18 -38.34
CA GLY A 168 27.47 -30.59 -38.14
C GLY A 168 26.59 -31.38 -37.17
N LEU A 169 25.78 -32.23 -37.80
CA LEU A 169 25.54 -33.63 -37.43
C LEU A 169 24.44 -34.00 -36.39
N THR A 170 23.53 -34.82 -36.92
CA THR A 170 22.78 -35.94 -36.30
C THR A 170 21.71 -35.57 -35.26
N SER A 171 20.43 -35.61 -35.62
CA SER A 171 19.60 -36.84 -35.70
C SER A 171 19.57 -37.62 -34.38
N GLN A 172 18.49 -37.45 -33.61
CA GLN A 172 17.54 -38.55 -33.35
C GLN A 172 16.32 -38.06 -32.55
N ARG A 173 15.13 -38.34 -33.12
CA ARG A 173 13.84 -38.38 -32.43
C ARG A 173 13.78 -39.64 -31.58
N HIS A 174 13.26 -39.52 -30.36
CA HIS A 174 12.53 -40.60 -29.72
C HIS A 174 11.30 -40.08 -28.98
N ASP A 175 10.14 -40.44 -29.54
CA ASP A 175 8.84 -40.39 -28.89
C ASP A 175 8.69 -41.59 -27.95
N SER A 176 8.11 -41.38 -26.75
CA SER A 176 7.12 -42.31 -26.17
C SER A 176 6.39 -41.74 -24.94
N PRO A 177 5.08 -42.04 -24.76
CA PRO A 177 4.22 -41.53 -23.69
C PRO A 177 3.86 -42.60 -22.63
N LEU A 178 3.56 -42.19 -21.40
CA LEU A 178 2.81 -42.98 -20.39
C LEU A 178 2.01 -42.00 -19.49
N GLN A 179 0.67 -42.03 -19.46
CA GLN A 179 -0.18 -42.71 -18.45
C GLN A 179 0.32 -42.50 -17.00
N GLY A 180 -0.37 -41.90 -16.05
CA GLY A 180 -1.81 -41.84 -15.74
C GLY A 180 -1.99 -42.37 -14.31
N ARG A 181 -2.62 -41.63 -13.39
CA ARG A 181 -3.32 -42.19 -12.20
C ARG A 181 -4.12 -41.16 -11.41
N HIS A 182 -5.41 -41.44 -11.31
CA HIS A 182 -6.37 -40.92 -10.34
C HIS A 182 -6.03 -41.39 -8.91
N VAL A 183 -6.27 -40.53 -7.92
CA VAL A 183 -6.39 -40.91 -6.50
C VAL A 183 -7.67 -40.31 -5.94
N GLN A 184 -8.57 -41.19 -5.49
CA GLN A 184 -9.76 -40.90 -4.68
C GLN A 184 -9.44 -41.08 -3.18
N PRO A 185 -10.19 -40.44 -2.27
CA PRO A 185 -9.91 -40.44 -0.83
C PRO A 185 -10.60 -41.62 -0.10
N PRO A 186 -10.14 -41.98 1.11
CA PRO A 186 -10.79 -43.02 1.90
C PRO A 186 -11.94 -42.47 2.75
N SER A 187 -13.07 -43.17 2.63
CA SER A 187 -14.19 -43.18 3.56
C SER A 187 -13.86 -44.01 4.81
N GLY A 188 -14.07 -43.45 6.00
CA GLY A 188 -14.01 -44.17 7.27
C GLY A 188 -15.31 -44.00 8.05
N ALA A 189 -16.00 -45.12 8.30
CA ALA A 189 -17.22 -45.25 9.08
C ALA A 189 -16.94 -45.99 10.40
N THR A 190 -17.63 -45.65 11.49
CA THR A 190 -18.11 -46.53 12.60
C THR A 190 -18.84 -45.65 13.64
N ARG A 191 -20.16 -45.76 13.89
CA ARG A 191 -20.98 -46.73 14.67
C ARG A 191 -20.76 -46.78 16.20
N HIS A 192 -21.92 -46.75 16.91
CA HIS A 192 -22.27 -47.15 18.30
C HIS A 192 -22.46 -45.98 19.30
N ARG A 193 -23.37 -45.96 20.30
CA ARG A 193 -24.38 -46.88 20.90
C ARG A 193 -25.31 -45.98 21.76
N ALA A 194 -26.62 -46.01 21.60
CA ALA A 194 -27.63 -46.54 22.56
C ALA A 194 -27.35 -46.34 24.07
N ARG A 195 -28.21 -45.58 24.76
CA ARG A 195 -28.79 -46.01 26.06
C ARG A 195 -30.06 -45.23 26.42
N ALA A 196 -31.16 -45.98 26.45
CA ALA A 196 -32.40 -45.65 27.13
C ALA A 196 -32.21 -45.75 28.66
N GLY A 197 -32.98 -44.95 29.38
CA GLY A 197 -33.08 -44.97 30.83
C GLY A 197 -34.37 -44.31 31.26
N ASP A 198 -35.44 -45.10 31.26
CA ASP A 198 -36.69 -44.81 31.96
C ASP A 198 -36.40 -44.59 33.46
N ASN A 199 -37.02 -43.58 34.04
CA ASN A 199 -37.35 -43.62 35.46
C ASN A 199 -38.69 -42.96 35.73
N VAL A 200 -39.61 -43.83 36.10
CA VAL A 200 -40.99 -43.61 36.53
C VAL A 200 -41.00 -43.14 37.98
N GLY A 201 -41.86 -42.16 38.26
CA GLY A 201 -42.61 -42.12 39.52
C GLY A 201 -42.10 -41.21 40.63
N LYS A 202 -42.66 -40.00 40.71
CA LYS A 202 -43.25 -39.51 41.99
C LYS A 202 -44.27 -38.40 41.74
N VAL A 203 -45.54 -38.81 41.75
CA VAL A 203 -46.69 -37.92 41.91
C VAL A 203 -46.65 -37.36 43.33
N ARG A 204 -46.59 -36.04 43.47
CA ARG A 204 -46.98 -35.32 44.69
C ARG A 204 -47.87 -34.16 44.28
N ALA A 205 -49.14 -34.30 44.64
CA ALA A 205 -50.12 -33.24 44.58
C ALA A 205 -49.84 -32.18 45.67
N ASN A 206 -50.39 -30.99 45.41
CA ASN A 206 -50.58 -29.84 46.31
C ASN A 206 -49.42 -28.86 46.44
N SER A 207 -49.47 -27.80 45.63
CA SER A 207 -49.35 -26.41 46.13
C SER A 207 -49.79 -25.45 45.02
N MET A 208 -51.02 -24.95 45.14
CA MET A 208 -51.56 -23.87 44.32
C MET A 208 -51.24 -22.55 45.01
N ASP A 209 -49.95 -22.24 45.14
CA ASP A 209 -49.43 -20.98 45.68
C ASP A 209 -48.12 -20.65 44.95
N ASP A 210 -48.01 -19.39 44.51
CA ASP A 210 -46.82 -18.73 43.96
C ASP A 210 -46.32 -19.11 42.55
N ALA A 211 -47.13 -18.81 41.53
CA ALA A 211 -46.63 -18.51 40.19
C ALA A 211 -45.96 -17.11 40.13
N ARG A 212 -44.95 -16.86 40.97
CA ARG A 212 -43.99 -15.78 40.69
C ARG A 212 -43.04 -16.32 39.63
N PRO A 213 -43.00 -15.74 38.41
CA PRO A 213 -42.05 -16.18 37.39
C PRO A 213 -40.64 -16.12 38.00
N ASN A 214 -39.94 -17.25 37.97
CA ASN A 214 -38.58 -17.36 38.46
C ASN A 214 -37.76 -16.20 37.90
N ALA A 215 -37.34 -15.27 38.77
CA ALA A 215 -36.58 -14.08 38.37
C ALA A 215 -35.27 -14.45 37.64
N ALA A 216 -34.81 -15.70 37.81
CA ALA A 216 -33.69 -16.30 37.08
C ALA A 216 -33.98 -16.53 35.59
N GLU A 217 -35.21 -16.91 35.23
CA GLU A 217 -35.59 -17.26 33.84
C GLU A 217 -35.80 -16.00 32.98
N VAL A 218 -36.29 -14.91 33.59
CA VAL A 218 -36.42 -13.60 32.93
C VAL A 218 -35.04 -12.92 32.73
N ARG A 219 -34.01 -13.32 33.50
CA ARG A 219 -32.67 -12.74 33.43
C ARG A 219 -31.81 -13.33 32.30
N SER A 220 -32.18 -14.50 31.76
CA SER A 220 -31.45 -15.21 30.68
C SER A 220 -31.58 -14.55 29.29
N LYS A 221 -32.68 -13.85 28.99
CA LYS A 221 -32.96 -13.34 27.63
C LYS A 221 -32.25 -12.04 27.21
N ARG A 222 -31.42 -11.40 28.06
CA ARG A 222 -30.92 -10.03 27.81
C ARG A 222 -29.47 -9.92 27.29
N GLY A 223 -28.77 -11.04 27.13
CA GLY A 223 -27.45 -11.08 26.49
C GLY A 223 -27.41 -10.96 24.95
N PRO A 224 -28.40 -11.47 24.17
CA PRO A 224 -28.20 -11.69 22.73
C PRO A 224 -28.23 -10.41 21.89
N GLU A 225 -28.97 -9.39 22.30
CA GLU A 225 -29.18 -8.19 21.47
C GLU A 225 -27.91 -7.32 21.33
N ALA A 226 -27.14 -7.15 22.40
CA ALA A 226 -25.87 -6.42 22.34
C ALA A 226 -24.82 -7.16 21.50
N ALA A 227 -24.76 -8.49 21.64
CA ALA A 227 -23.89 -9.32 20.81
C ALA A 227 -24.30 -9.24 19.33
N LEU A 228 -25.61 -9.28 19.04
CA LEU A 228 -26.14 -9.15 17.69
C LEU A 228 -25.74 -7.82 17.04
N ALA A 229 -25.84 -6.70 17.76
CA ALA A 229 -25.41 -5.39 17.25
C ALA A 229 -23.91 -5.37 16.89
N ILE A 230 -23.07 -5.99 17.72
CA ILE A 230 -21.62 -6.11 17.47
C ILE A 230 -21.35 -6.98 16.25
N VAL A 231 -22.04 -8.13 16.13
CA VAL A 231 -21.90 -9.03 14.97
C VAL A 231 -22.33 -8.34 13.69
N ILE A 232 -23.45 -7.61 13.68
CA ILE A 232 -23.90 -6.86 12.51
C ILE A 232 -22.85 -5.81 12.11
N GLY A 233 -22.34 -5.03 13.07
CA GLY A 233 -21.26 -4.07 12.82
C GLY A 233 -19.99 -4.74 12.26
N GLY A 234 -19.61 -5.90 12.78
CA GLY A 234 -18.46 -6.66 12.29
C GLY A 234 -18.65 -7.24 10.89
N VAL A 235 -19.83 -7.77 10.56
CA VAL A 235 -20.15 -8.28 9.22
C VAL A 235 -20.12 -7.15 8.20
N LEU A 236 -20.70 -5.98 8.54
CA LEU A 236 -20.62 -4.80 7.68
C LEU A 236 -19.18 -4.31 7.51
N ALA A 237 -18.39 -4.26 8.59
CA ALA A 237 -16.98 -3.91 8.50
C ALA A 237 -16.17 -4.83 7.57
N LEU A 238 -16.47 -6.14 7.57
CA LEU A 238 -15.85 -7.09 6.64
C LEU A 238 -16.32 -6.89 5.20
N ALA A 239 -17.64 -6.75 4.99
CA ALA A 239 -18.21 -6.56 3.65
C ALA A 239 -17.70 -5.30 2.95
N PHE A 240 -17.50 -4.23 3.73
CA PHE A 240 -16.97 -2.96 3.24
C PHE A 240 -15.47 -2.79 3.53
N GLY A 241 -14.77 -3.82 4.00
CA GLY A 241 -13.34 -3.69 4.32
C GLY A 241 -12.47 -3.43 3.08
N TRP A 242 -12.92 -3.90 1.90
CA TRP A 242 -12.17 -3.75 0.65
C TRP A 242 -12.04 -2.29 0.19
N SER A 243 -13.00 -1.42 0.51
CA SER A 243 -12.93 0.01 0.13
C SER A 243 -11.82 0.74 0.87
N ALA A 244 -11.36 0.23 2.03
CA ALA A 244 -10.21 0.79 2.72
C ALA A 244 -8.94 0.69 1.87
N LEU A 245 -8.80 -0.37 1.07
CA LEU A 245 -7.68 -0.52 0.14
C LEU A 245 -7.75 0.52 -0.99
N GLY A 246 -8.94 0.75 -1.57
CA GLY A 246 -9.14 1.79 -2.58
C GLY A 246 -8.83 3.19 -2.04
N LEU A 247 -9.26 3.49 -0.81
CA LEU A 247 -8.89 4.74 -0.14
C LEU A 247 -7.37 4.87 0.03
N VAL A 248 -6.71 3.86 0.58
CA VAL A 248 -5.29 3.93 0.90
C VAL A 248 -4.42 3.97 -0.36
N ARG A 249 -4.75 3.17 -1.39
CA ARG A 249 -4.01 3.09 -2.65
C ARG A 249 -4.37 4.22 -3.62
N ASP A 250 -5.63 4.32 -3.99
CA ASP A 250 -6.06 5.14 -5.13
C ASP A 250 -6.28 6.60 -4.72
N THR A 251 -6.58 6.85 -3.44
CA THR A 251 -6.87 8.20 -2.95
C THR A 251 -5.74 8.78 -2.10
N LEU A 252 -5.10 7.98 -1.23
CA LEU A 252 -4.03 8.47 -0.35
C LEU A 252 -2.63 8.21 -0.88
N HIS A 253 -2.52 7.39 -1.95
CA HIS A 253 -1.27 7.06 -2.63
C HIS A 253 -0.22 6.44 -1.69
N PHE A 254 -0.67 5.59 -0.78
CA PHE A 254 0.21 4.81 0.10
C PHE A 254 1.08 3.86 -0.70
N ASN A 255 2.39 3.93 -0.46
CA ASN A 255 3.39 3.16 -1.19
C ASN A 255 3.32 3.39 -2.72
N CYS A 256 2.97 4.62 -3.11
CA CYS A 256 3.02 5.08 -4.49
C CYS A 256 3.97 6.26 -4.63
N SER A 257 4.53 6.42 -5.82
CA SER A 257 5.32 7.59 -6.22
C SER A 257 4.75 8.19 -7.50
N TRP A 258 4.84 9.51 -7.61
CA TRP A 258 4.49 10.22 -8.83
C TRP A 258 5.67 10.18 -9.80
N GLY A 259 5.46 9.59 -10.98
CA GLY A 259 6.44 9.58 -12.07
C GLY A 259 6.06 10.56 -13.16
N ILE A 260 7.03 11.32 -13.68
CA ILE A 260 6.88 12.23 -14.84
C ILE A 260 7.89 11.82 -15.92
N GLY A 261 7.48 11.88 -17.20
CA GLY A 261 8.35 11.64 -18.36
C GLY A 261 8.48 10.17 -18.78
N GLY A 262 9.10 9.93 -19.94
CA GLY A 262 9.25 8.59 -20.51
C GLY A 262 7.90 7.95 -20.88
N GLU A 263 7.66 6.72 -20.42
CA GLU A 263 6.41 5.98 -20.67
C GLU A 263 5.17 6.55 -19.92
N TRP A 264 5.39 7.42 -18.95
CA TRP A 264 4.35 8.01 -18.08
C TRP A 264 3.71 9.27 -18.67
N GLY A 265 4.24 9.79 -19.79
CA GLY A 265 3.75 10.99 -20.45
C GLY A 265 4.13 12.31 -19.75
N PRO A 266 3.76 13.45 -20.36
CA PRO A 266 4.10 14.77 -19.84
C PRO A 266 3.32 15.14 -18.57
N ASP A 267 2.13 14.56 -18.39
CA ASP A 267 1.25 14.87 -17.27
C ASP A 267 1.58 14.05 -16.01
N GLY A 268 2.40 13.01 -16.14
CA GLY A 268 2.78 12.10 -15.05
C GLY A 268 1.66 11.17 -14.60
N THR A 269 2.04 10.09 -13.90
CA THR A 269 1.08 9.11 -13.35
C THR A 269 1.58 8.54 -12.03
N TRP A 270 0.64 8.13 -11.17
CA TRP A 270 0.96 7.38 -9.96
C TRP A 270 1.41 5.95 -10.29
N VAL A 271 2.58 5.59 -9.80
CA VAL A 271 3.09 4.22 -9.80
C VAL A 271 3.04 3.71 -8.38
N CYS A 272 2.22 2.70 -8.14
CA CYS A 272 2.04 2.09 -6.82
C CYS A 272 2.77 0.76 -6.74
N ALA A 273 3.19 0.39 -5.54
CA ALA A 273 3.67 -0.95 -5.26
C ALA A 273 2.63 -2.01 -5.66
N ASP A 274 3.12 -3.24 -5.83
CA ASP A 274 2.27 -4.37 -6.18
C ASP A 274 1.23 -4.68 -5.08
N GLY A 275 0.26 -5.54 -5.40
CA GLY A 275 -0.83 -5.87 -4.47
C GLY A 275 -0.37 -6.45 -3.13
N ILE A 276 0.85 -7.01 -3.06
CA ILE A 276 1.43 -7.60 -1.85
C ILE A 276 1.73 -6.51 -0.81
N GLY A 277 2.20 -5.34 -1.26
CA GLY A 277 2.46 -4.18 -0.38
C GLY A 277 1.24 -3.72 0.43
N TYR A 278 0.02 -4.07 -0.01
CA TYR A 278 -1.23 -3.70 0.66
C TYR A 278 -1.76 -4.76 1.62
N LEU A 279 -1.16 -5.96 1.66
CA LEU A 279 -1.54 -7.00 2.62
C LEU A 279 -1.31 -6.52 4.07
N GLY A 280 -0.24 -5.78 4.31
CA GLY A 280 0.05 -5.17 5.61
C GLY A 280 -1.09 -4.25 6.07
N VAL A 281 -1.62 -3.41 5.18
CA VAL A 281 -2.75 -2.51 5.47
C VAL A 281 -4.00 -3.32 5.87
N ALA A 282 -4.32 -4.38 5.12
CA ALA A 282 -5.45 -5.25 5.42
C ALA A 282 -5.31 -5.94 6.79
N VAL A 283 -4.11 -6.44 7.12
CA VAL A 283 -3.83 -7.08 8.41
C VAL A 283 -3.92 -6.08 9.56
N VAL A 284 -3.36 -4.89 9.41
CA VAL A 284 -3.31 -3.88 10.46
C VAL A 284 -4.68 -3.28 10.75
N LEU A 285 -5.44 -2.91 9.70
CA LEU A 285 -6.78 -2.35 9.87
C LEU A 285 -7.80 -3.43 10.25
N GLY A 286 -7.80 -4.56 9.53
CA GLY A 286 -8.71 -5.67 9.78
C GLY A 286 -8.45 -6.38 11.11
N GLY A 287 -7.18 -6.58 11.47
CA GLY A 287 -6.79 -7.22 12.73
C GLY A 287 -7.24 -6.42 13.95
N MET A 288 -7.07 -5.09 13.92
CA MET A 288 -7.55 -4.23 15.01
C MET A 288 -9.08 -4.28 15.13
N SER A 289 -9.82 -4.17 14.02
CA SER A 289 -11.29 -4.29 14.03
C SER A 289 -11.75 -5.66 14.57
N ALA A 290 -11.10 -6.75 14.17
CA ALA A 290 -11.38 -8.09 14.69
C ALA A 290 -11.15 -8.19 16.20
N LEU A 291 -10.04 -7.64 16.71
CA LEU A 291 -9.74 -7.60 18.14
C LEU A 291 -10.81 -6.83 18.93
N ILE A 292 -11.26 -5.68 18.42
CA ILE A 292 -12.31 -4.88 19.08
C ILE A 292 -13.66 -5.60 19.06
N ILE A 293 -14.01 -6.29 17.97
CA ILE A 293 -15.21 -7.13 17.90
C ILE A 293 -15.16 -8.23 18.97
N VAL A 294 -14.04 -8.97 19.08
CA VAL A 294 -13.87 -10.01 20.10
C VAL A 294 -13.97 -9.43 21.50
N ALA A 295 -13.29 -8.33 21.78
CA ALA A 295 -13.37 -7.65 23.08
C ALA A 295 -14.81 -7.24 23.41
N GLY A 296 -15.53 -6.66 22.46
CA GLY A 296 -16.93 -6.30 22.63
C GLY A 296 -17.84 -7.50 22.88
N LEU A 297 -17.62 -8.62 22.19
CA LEU A 297 -18.39 -9.86 22.41
C LEU A 297 -18.11 -10.46 23.81
N LEU A 298 -16.86 -10.44 24.27
CA LEU A 298 -16.52 -10.85 25.64
C LEU A 298 -17.24 -9.96 26.67
N VAL A 299 -17.24 -8.64 26.48
CA VAL A 299 -17.99 -7.70 27.32
C VAL A 299 -19.50 -7.95 27.22
N ALA A 300 -20.00 -8.38 26.05
CA ALA A 300 -21.40 -8.64 25.83
C ALA A 300 -21.90 -9.90 26.56
N THR A 301 -21.06 -10.91 26.70
CA THR A 301 -21.36 -12.18 27.40
C THR A 301 -21.11 -12.10 28.91
N ALA A 302 -20.25 -11.19 29.35
CA ALA A 302 -19.94 -10.99 30.78
C ALA A 302 -21.17 -10.54 31.59
N ALA A 303 -21.13 -10.83 32.90
CA ALA A 303 -22.18 -10.48 33.85
C ALA A 303 -22.52 -8.97 33.78
N PRO A 304 -23.82 -8.59 33.80
CA PRO A 304 -24.22 -7.19 33.68
C PRO A 304 -23.59 -6.32 34.77
N SER A 305 -22.85 -5.28 34.38
CA SER A 305 -22.23 -4.33 35.29
C SER A 305 -22.65 -2.90 34.95
N ARG A 306 -22.65 -2.00 35.95
CA ARG A 306 -22.94 -0.56 35.73
C ARG A 306 -21.96 0.10 34.76
N GLY A 307 -20.74 -0.43 34.66
CA GLY A 307 -19.68 0.07 33.77
C GLY A 307 -19.76 -0.43 32.32
N ARG A 308 -20.58 -1.45 32.02
CA ARG A 308 -20.61 -2.08 30.69
C ARG A 308 -20.88 -1.12 29.54
N SER A 309 -21.81 -0.18 29.70
CA SER A 309 -22.07 0.84 28.66
C SER A 309 -20.88 1.78 28.44
N VAL A 310 -20.13 2.11 29.49
CA VAL A 310 -18.92 2.96 29.38
C VAL A 310 -17.83 2.21 28.62
N VAL A 311 -17.65 0.92 28.90
CA VAL A 311 -16.70 0.07 28.18
C VAL A 311 -17.01 0.03 26.69
N PHE A 312 -18.27 -0.14 26.29
CA PHE A 312 -18.65 -0.10 24.88
C PHE A 312 -18.40 1.27 24.21
N LEU A 313 -18.62 2.37 24.92
CA LEU A 313 -18.29 3.71 24.40
C LEU A 313 -16.79 3.89 24.17
N VAL A 314 -15.96 3.39 25.09
CA VAL A 314 -14.50 3.41 24.93
C VAL A 314 -14.08 2.53 23.75
N LEU A 315 -14.61 1.31 23.66
CA LEU A 315 -14.35 0.41 22.54
C LEU A 315 -14.82 1.00 21.20
N ALA A 316 -15.87 1.82 21.19
CA ALA A 316 -16.34 2.50 19.97
C ALA A 316 -15.38 3.61 19.50
N ALA A 317 -14.61 4.23 20.41
CA ALA A 317 -13.69 5.31 20.06
C ALA A 317 -12.36 4.81 19.46
N ILE A 318 -11.89 3.63 19.90
CA ILE A 318 -10.59 3.08 19.49
C ILE A 318 -10.48 2.90 17.97
N PRO A 319 -11.46 2.29 17.25
CA PRO A 319 -11.36 2.14 15.80
C PRO A 319 -11.27 3.46 15.05
N ILE A 320 -11.96 4.50 15.52
CA ILE A 320 -11.94 5.83 14.88
C ILE A 320 -10.57 6.49 15.02
N GLY A 321 -9.97 6.44 16.22
CA GLY A 321 -8.60 6.92 16.42
C GLY A 321 -7.59 6.14 15.58
N TRP A 322 -7.75 4.82 15.51
CA TRP A 322 -6.87 3.94 14.74
C TRP A 322 -6.89 4.22 13.24
N ILE A 323 -8.09 4.28 12.63
CA ILE A 323 -8.22 4.58 11.19
C ILE A 323 -7.78 6.01 10.87
N GLY A 324 -8.04 6.96 11.77
CA GLY A 324 -7.58 8.35 11.62
C GLY A 324 -6.06 8.44 11.59
N TRP A 325 -5.37 7.77 12.52
CA TRP A 325 -3.91 7.72 12.54
C TRP A 325 -3.33 7.01 11.31
N TRP A 326 -3.86 5.85 10.92
CA TRP A 326 -3.32 5.09 9.79
C TRP A 326 -3.54 5.78 8.44
N THR A 327 -4.68 6.43 8.23
CA THR A 327 -4.90 7.24 7.01
C THR A 327 -4.02 8.47 6.98
N TYR A 328 -3.79 9.11 8.13
CA TYR A 328 -2.83 10.22 8.24
C TYR A 328 -1.41 9.76 7.91
N TYR A 329 -0.97 8.66 8.54
CA TYR A 329 0.33 8.04 8.30
C TYR A 329 0.51 7.69 6.82
N ALA A 330 -0.50 7.06 6.22
CA ALA A 330 -0.47 6.64 4.83
C ALA A 330 -0.31 7.82 3.87
N ALA A 331 -0.98 8.93 4.14
CA ALA A 331 -0.89 10.13 3.32
C ALA A 331 0.40 10.93 3.54
N THR A 332 0.98 10.94 4.75
CA THR A 332 2.04 11.90 5.11
C THR A 332 3.43 11.29 5.20
N LEU A 333 3.55 10.05 5.67
CA LEU A 333 4.83 9.46 6.05
C LEU A 333 5.27 8.31 5.12
N TYR A 334 4.37 7.84 4.25
CA TYR A 334 4.61 6.64 3.45
C TYR A 334 4.12 6.76 2.00
N SER A 335 4.13 7.99 1.47
CA SER A 335 3.98 8.27 0.04
C SER A 335 5.32 8.76 -0.51
N GLY A 336 5.69 8.32 -1.71
CA GLY A 336 6.84 8.85 -2.44
C GLY A 336 6.62 10.30 -2.91
N PRO A 337 7.48 10.79 -3.82
CA PRO A 337 7.34 12.11 -4.42
C PRO A 337 5.92 12.35 -4.96
N ARG A 338 5.41 13.57 -4.78
CA ARG A 338 4.05 13.99 -5.15
C ARG A 338 4.12 15.03 -6.29
N PRO A 339 3.01 15.25 -7.02
CA PRO A 339 2.91 16.37 -7.95
C PRO A 339 3.22 17.71 -7.26
N ALA A 340 3.80 18.64 -8.02
CA ALA A 340 4.11 19.97 -7.50
C ALA A 340 2.85 20.67 -6.94
N GLY A 341 2.95 21.19 -5.72
CA GLY A 341 1.86 21.89 -5.03
C GLY A 341 0.91 20.98 -4.25
N GLU A 342 1.03 19.66 -4.35
CA GLU A 342 0.26 18.73 -3.53
C GLU A 342 1.03 18.33 -2.27
N THR A 343 0.36 18.33 -1.12
CA THR A 343 0.94 17.85 0.14
C THR A 343 0.12 16.68 0.67
N GLY A 344 0.79 15.71 1.29
CA GLY A 344 0.12 14.58 1.94
C GLY A 344 -0.90 14.99 2.99
N LEU A 345 -0.58 16.03 3.75
CA LEU A 345 -1.52 16.60 4.73
C LEU A 345 -2.74 17.21 4.06
N GLY A 346 -2.56 17.98 2.99
CA GLY A 346 -3.67 18.59 2.23
C GLY A 346 -4.60 17.54 1.61
N LEU A 347 -4.02 16.47 1.07
CA LEU A 347 -4.77 15.33 0.53
C LEU A 347 -5.58 14.62 1.64
N TRP A 348 -4.96 14.29 2.77
CA TRP A 348 -5.66 13.67 3.90
C TRP A 348 -6.77 14.57 4.47
N ALA A 349 -6.48 15.87 4.62
CA ALA A 349 -7.42 16.83 5.18
C ALA A 349 -8.64 17.04 4.29
N SER A 350 -8.49 16.97 2.96
CA SER A 350 -9.63 17.10 2.03
C SER A 350 -10.44 15.80 1.92
N THR A 351 -9.81 14.64 2.08
CA THR A 351 -10.45 13.33 1.79
C THR A 351 -10.96 12.58 3.01
N VAL A 352 -10.29 12.68 4.16
CA VAL A 352 -10.58 11.83 5.34
C VAL A 352 -11.01 12.65 6.55
N LEU A 353 -10.41 13.83 6.78
CA LEU A 353 -10.69 14.65 7.96
C LEU A 353 -12.18 14.99 8.17
N PRO A 354 -13.00 15.34 7.14
CA PRO A 354 -14.42 15.63 7.34
C PRO A 354 -15.16 14.45 7.98
N SER A 355 -14.86 13.22 7.55
CA SER A 355 -15.47 12.02 8.10
C SER A 355 -14.98 11.72 9.51
N ILE A 356 -13.70 11.97 9.84
CA ILE A 356 -13.15 11.80 11.20
C ILE A 356 -13.77 12.81 12.18
N ILE A 357 -13.96 14.07 11.77
CA ILE A 357 -14.66 15.07 12.56
C ILE A 357 -16.09 14.60 12.85
N LEU A 358 -16.80 14.11 11.83
CA LEU A 358 -18.18 13.63 12.00
C LEU A 358 -18.25 12.40 12.92
N CYS A 359 -17.29 11.48 12.83
CA CYS A 359 -17.17 10.35 13.75
C CYS A 359 -16.92 10.81 15.20
N THR A 360 -16.08 11.82 15.39
CA THR A 360 -15.78 12.39 16.71
C THR A 360 -17.02 13.04 17.33
N VAL A 361 -17.75 13.85 16.54
CA VAL A 361 -19.02 14.44 16.96
C VAL A 361 -20.03 13.37 17.30
N SER A 362 -20.14 12.31 16.48
CA SER A 362 -21.01 11.16 16.76
C SER A 362 -20.71 10.52 18.11
N LEU A 363 -19.43 10.25 18.40
CA LEU A 363 -19.02 9.65 19.67
C LEU A 363 -19.33 10.56 20.85
N ILE A 364 -19.13 11.88 20.73
CA ILE A 364 -19.48 12.85 21.77
C ILE A 364 -20.98 12.87 22.01
N VAL A 365 -21.80 12.93 20.95
CA VAL A 365 -23.26 12.93 21.05
C VAL A 365 -23.77 11.62 21.67
N GLY A 366 -23.21 10.47 21.27
CA GLY A 366 -23.52 9.17 21.84
C GLY A 366 -23.07 9.02 23.30
N ALA A 367 -21.96 9.66 23.67
CA ALA A 367 -21.39 9.65 25.01
C ALA A 367 -21.99 10.69 25.96
N ALA A 368 -22.73 11.70 25.49
CA ALA A 368 -23.42 12.72 26.32
C ALA A 368 -24.53 12.13 27.23
N ARG A 369 -24.78 10.83 27.10
CA ARG A 369 -25.77 10.04 27.83
C ARG A 369 -25.77 10.20 29.37
N PRO A 370 -24.63 10.29 30.09
CA PRO A 370 -24.62 10.46 31.54
C PRO A 370 -25.16 11.83 32.01
N LEU A 371 -25.15 12.82 31.11
CA LEU A 371 -25.47 14.22 31.43
C LEU A 371 -26.91 14.61 31.05
N MET A 372 -27.57 13.83 30.18
CA MET A 372 -28.90 14.16 29.65
C MET A 372 -30.06 13.44 30.36
N MET A 373 -31.22 14.09 30.39
CA MET A 373 -32.47 13.49 30.86
C MET A 373 -32.76 12.16 30.14
N ARG A 374 -33.31 11.21 30.89
CA ARG A 374 -33.47 9.79 30.50
C ARG A 374 -34.11 9.58 29.11
N ARG A 375 -35.07 10.41 28.70
CA ARG A 375 -35.75 10.30 27.38
C ARG A 375 -34.85 10.72 26.20
N TRP A 376 -34.05 11.76 26.37
CA TRP A 376 -33.15 12.27 25.31
C TRP A 376 -31.92 11.38 25.11
N SER A 377 -31.56 10.63 26.16
CA SER A 377 -30.41 9.71 26.15
C SER A 377 -30.48 8.62 25.06
N PHE A 378 -31.69 8.16 24.71
CA PHE A 378 -31.89 7.17 23.65
C PHE A 378 -31.77 7.80 22.26
N VAL A 379 -32.40 8.97 22.08
CA VAL A 379 -32.37 9.73 20.82
C VAL A 379 -30.94 10.13 20.47
N ALA A 380 -30.18 10.65 21.45
CA ALA A 380 -28.78 11.04 21.26
C ALA A 380 -27.91 9.85 20.79
N LEU A 381 -28.10 8.66 21.36
CA LEU A 381 -27.34 7.48 20.99
C LEU A 381 -27.60 7.05 19.54
N TRP A 382 -28.86 6.98 19.13
CA TRP A 382 -29.20 6.64 17.74
C TRP A 382 -28.84 7.73 16.75
N CYS A 383 -28.87 9.00 17.16
CA CYS A 383 -28.31 10.10 16.40
C CYS A 383 -26.80 9.89 16.17
N GLY A 384 -26.05 9.51 17.21
CA GLY A 384 -24.65 9.12 17.08
C GLY A 384 -24.45 7.98 16.07
N VAL A 385 -25.20 6.88 16.18
CA VAL A 385 -25.13 5.77 15.21
C VAL A 385 -25.39 6.27 13.78
N GLY A 386 -26.43 7.09 13.58
CA GLY A 386 -26.74 7.69 12.28
C GLY A 386 -25.60 8.55 11.73
N LEU A 387 -24.97 9.39 12.56
CA LEU A 387 -23.83 10.22 12.17
C LEU A 387 -22.60 9.39 11.77
N LEU A 388 -22.34 8.24 12.42
CA LEU A 388 -21.27 7.30 12.00
C LEU A 388 -21.55 6.72 10.62
N LEU A 389 -22.80 6.37 10.32
CA LEU A 389 -23.18 5.86 9.01
C LEU A 389 -23.03 6.95 7.93
N ILE A 390 -23.42 8.19 8.24
CA ILE A 390 -23.20 9.33 7.32
C ILE A 390 -21.70 9.55 7.07
N ALA A 391 -20.85 9.49 8.12
CA ALA A 391 -19.40 9.60 7.96
C ALA A 391 -18.83 8.48 7.06
N THR A 392 -19.41 7.28 7.13
CA THR A 392 -19.05 6.16 6.27
C THR A 392 -19.45 6.39 4.82
N VAL A 393 -20.62 7.00 4.58
CA VAL A 393 -21.06 7.35 3.21
C VAL A 393 -20.17 8.45 2.62
N LEU A 394 -19.74 9.43 3.42
CA LEU A 394 -18.83 10.49 2.97
C LEU A 394 -17.45 9.94 2.57
N GLN A 395 -16.97 8.91 3.25
CA GLN A 395 -15.70 8.25 2.92
C GLN A 395 -15.81 6.75 3.14
N LEU A 396 -16.15 6.00 2.08
CA LEU A 396 -16.41 4.57 2.19
C LEU A 396 -15.21 3.78 2.70
N GLY A 397 -13.99 4.27 2.47
CA GLY A 397 -12.76 3.61 2.91
C GLY A 397 -12.54 3.57 4.43
N ILE A 398 -13.27 4.37 5.23
CA ILE A 398 -13.21 4.26 6.70
C ILE A 398 -14.24 3.27 7.28
N GLY A 399 -15.03 2.62 6.43
CA GLY A 399 -16.12 1.70 6.80
C GLY A 399 -15.71 0.60 7.77
N ILE A 400 -14.50 0.04 7.60
CA ILE A 400 -13.97 -1.02 8.45
C ILE A 400 -13.87 -0.64 9.94
N ALA A 401 -13.75 0.65 10.24
CA ALA A 401 -13.72 1.17 11.60
C ALA A 401 -15.09 1.69 12.04
N THR A 402 -15.77 2.47 11.20
CA THR A 402 -17.04 3.11 11.57
C THR A 402 -18.17 2.12 11.81
N PHE A 403 -18.25 1.00 11.06
CA PHE A 403 -19.26 -0.03 11.31
C PHE A 403 -19.03 -0.77 12.63
N VAL A 404 -17.77 -1.04 13.01
CA VAL A 404 -17.43 -1.61 14.32
C VAL A 404 -17.83 -0.63 15.42
N SER A 405 -17.46 0.64 15.29
CA SER A 405 -17.83 1.70 16.24
C SER A 405 -19.35 1.86 16.38
N ALA A 406 -20.11 1.79 15.27
CA ALA A 406 -21.56 1.85 15.27
C ALA A 406 -22.18 0.66 16.00
N GLY A 407 -21.66 -0.56 15.78
CA GLY A 407 -22.08 -1.77 16.50
C GLY A 407 -21.83 -1.66 18.01
N MET A 408 -20.68 -1.15 18.42
CA MET A 408 -20.35 -0.90 19.84
C MET A 408 -21.26 0.17 20.45
N LEU A 409 -21.52 1.26 19.74
CA LEU A 409 -22.40 2.33 20.20
C LEU A 409 -23.85 1.84 20.35
N ALA A 410 -24.34 1.05 19.40
CA ALA A 410 -25.66 0.40 19.47
C ALA A 410 -25.74 -0.58 20.66
N ALA A 411 -24.71 -1.39 20.87
CA ALA A 411 -24.61 -2.31 22.01
C ALA A 411 -24.65 -1.56 23.36
N ALA A 412 -24.06 -0.37 23.45
CA ALA A 412 -24.15 0.50 24.62
C ALA A 412 -25.60 0.95 24.90
N GLY A 413 -26.42 1.12 23.85
CA GLY A 413 -27.82 1.52 23.91
C GLY A 413 -28.72 0.45 24.52
N VAL A 414 -28.58 -0.76 24.02
CA VAL A 414 -29.45 -1.93 24.30
C VAL A 414 -29.34 -2.43 25.74
N GLY A 415 -28.17 -2.34 26.37
CA GLY A 415 -27.92 -2.89 27.71
C GLY A 415 -28.70 -2.26 28.89
N ARG A 416 -29.50 -1.20 28.68
CA ARG A 416 -30.29 -0.56 29.73
C ARG A 416 -31.78 -0.78 29.51
N ALA A 417 -32.34 -1.72 30.29
CA ALA A 417 -33.79 -1.81 30.44
C ALA A 417 -34.35 -0.48 30.97
N PRO A 418 -35.53 -0.04 30.52
CA PRO A 418 -36.24 1.02 31.21
C PRO A 418 -36.56 0.54 32.62
N ALA A 419 -35.90 1.09 33.64
CA ALA A 419 -36.39 1.05 35.02
C ALA A 419 -37.83 1.58 35.02
N ARG A 420 -38.80 0.68 35.20
CA ARG A 420 -40.22 1.04 35.31
C ARG A 420 -40.44 1.91 36.54
#